data_AF-A0A934N950-F1
#
_entry.id   AF-A0A934N950-F1
#
_cell.length_a   1.000
_cell.length_b   1.000
_cell.length_c   1.000
_cell.angle_alpha   90.00
_cell.angle_beta   90.00
_cell.angle_gamma   90.00
#
_symmetry.space_group_name_H-M   'P 1'
#
loop_
_entity.id
_entity.type
_entity.pdbx_description
1 polymer ?
#
loop_
_entity_poly.entity_id
_entity_poly.type
_entity_poly.pdbx_seq_one_letter_code
_entity_poly.pdbx_strand_id
1 'polypeptide(L)'
;MRRLLLCLLATATAAGCGSPAVATPRPTQQPTPTPRPTPTPAPDTLRVDLVTTGLGAYMAVVVPVAILHNAASRTGVSGVIVHFLPTRAGRPTTPLDSPAVTLYPGETLAVTADCTDTCNCTGSCSNPEAVTVTVGAGTWAPIPGSAIDATGVNFACKNGCGGGRGQWDVSATVGSPQLSQGTRVDLFAWCVNASGAIVGGSPPDVLTSWPQAGGSLPVQVPAILSAPPSSCQVGASAAF
;
A
#
# COMPACT_ATOMS: atom_id res chain seq x y z
N MET A 1 53.19 -6.96 20.39
CA MET A 1 53.44 -7.98 21.43
C MET A 1 52.82 -9.28 20.92
N ARG A 2 53.50 -10.14 20.16
CA ARG A 2 54.61 -11.08 20.45
C ARG A 2 54.23 -12.17 21.47
N ARG A 3 54.03 -13.42 20.98
CA ARG A 3 54.13 -14.77 21.61
C ARG A 3 53.47 -15.76 20.62
N LEU A 4 54.09 -16.67 19.87
CA LEU A 4 55.33 -17.48 19.92
C LEU A 4 55.40 -18.46 21.10
N LEU A 5 55.10 -19.74 20.83
CA LEU A 5 55.48 -21.02 21.47
C LEU A 5 54.91 -22.13 20.53
N LEU A 6 55.59 -23.01 19.79
CA LEU A 6 56.82 -23.83 19.89
C LEU A 6 56.77 -25.01 20.88
N CYS A 7 57.31 -26.15 20.39
CA CYS A 7 57.56 -27.48 20.99
C CYS A 7 56.41 -28.50 20.85
N LEU A 8 56.61 -29.78 20.47
CA LEU A 8 57.77 -30.66 20.57
C LEU A 8 57.82 -31.71 19.42
N LEU A 9 59.04 -32.07 19.03
CA LEU A 9 59.37 -33.29 18.29
C LEU A 9 59.36 -34.52 19.23
N ALA A 10 58.97 -35.68 18.71
CA ALA A 10 59.47 -36.98 19.17
C ALA A 10 59.54 -37.97 17.99
N THR A 11 60.75 -38.45 17.72
CA THR A 11 61.12 -39.50 16.77
C THR A 11 61.06 -40.87 17.44
N ALA A 12 60.52 -41.88 16.76
CA ALA A 12 60.80 -43.29 17.05
C ALA A 12 60.65 -44.13 15.77
N THR A 13 61.72 -44.84 15.43
CA THR A 13 61.89 -45.78 14.32
C THR A 13 61.45 -47.19 14.72
N ALA A 14 60.78 -47.92 13.82
CA ALA A 14 60.80 -49.39 13.79
C ALA A 14 60.38 -49.90 12.40
N ALA A 15 61.30 -50.60 11.75
CA ALA A 15 61.10 -51.32 10.51
C ALA A 15 60.29 -52.61 10.74
N GLY A 16 59.35 -52.90 9.84
CA GLY A 16 58.59 -54.14 9.82
C GLY A 16 58.09 -54.42 8.41
N CYS A 17 58.85 -55.23 7.66
CA CYS A 17 58.43 -55.77 6.36
C CYS A 17 57.28 -56.76 6.54
N GLY A 18 56.19 -56.52 5.82
CA GLY A 18 55.10 -57.47 5.66
C GLY A 18 54.09 -56.88 4.69
N SER A 19 54.18 -57.26 3.41
CA SER A 19 53.28 -56.81 2.35
C SER A 19 51.88 -57.42 2.55
N PRO A 20 50.83 -56.63 2.83
CA PRO A 20 49.47 -57.08 2.62
C PRO A 20 49.07 -56.73 1.19
N ALA A 21 48.41 -57.66 0.51
CA ALA A 21 47.79 -57.41 -0.78
C ALA A 21 46.91 -56.15 -0.68
N VAL A 22 47.24 -55.12 -1.46
CA VAL A 22 46.42 -53.92 -1.61
C VAL A 22 45.13 -54.34 -2.31
N ALA A 23 44.09 -54.58 -1.51
CA ALA A 23 42.73 -54.65 -2.02
C ALA A 23 42.39 -53.28 -2.60
N THR A 24 42.18 -53.22 -3.91
CA THR A 24 41.70 -52.04 -4.62
C THR A 24 40.44 -51.55 -3.90
N PRO A 25 40.39 -50.31 -3.37
CA PRO A 25 39.18 -49.80 -2.76
C PRO A 25 38.10 -49.72 -3.83
N ARG A 26 37.06 -50.54 -3.69
CA ARG A 26 35.86 -50.45 -4.52
C ARG A 26 35.33 -49.02 -4.36
N PRO A 27 35.13 -48.25 -5.45
CA PRO A 27 34.60 -46.90 -5.34
C PRO A 27 33.27 -46.97 -4.60
N THR A 28 33.25 -46.40 -3.40
CA THR A 28 32.02 -46.24 -2.63
C THR A 28 31.21 -45.22 -3.41
N GLN A 29 30.14 -45.67 -4.09
CA GLN A 29 29.22 -44.75 -4.74
C GLN A 29 28.62 -43.87 -3.65
N GLN A 30 29.07 -42.63 -3.59
CA GLN A 30 28.45 -41.60 -2.76
C GLN A 30 26.98 -41.53 -3.19
N PRO A 31 26.00 -41.73 -2.28
CA PRO A 31 24.61 -41.62 -2.65
C PRO A 31 24.37 -40.23 -3.22
N THR A 32 24.00 -40.18 -4.49
CA THR A 32 23.57 -38.94 -5.16
C THR A 32 22.46 -38.35 -4.30
N PRO A 33 22.60 -37.12 -3.77
CA PRO A 33 21.55 -36.50 -3.00
C PRO A 33 20.29 -36.47 -3.87
N THR A 34 19.25 -37.16 -3.41
CA THR A 34 17.95 -37.14 -4.09
C THR A 34 17.48 -35.69 -4.12
N PRO A 35 17.18 -35.11 -5.30
CA PRO A 35 16.70 -33.74 -5.37
C PRO A 35 15.45 -33.65 -4.50
N ARG A 36 15.52 -32.82 -3.45
CA ARG A 36 14.34 -32.49 -2.65
C ARG A 36 13.35 -31.82 -3.59
N PRO A 37 12.08 -32.26 -3.65
CA PRO A 37 11.09 -31.58 -4.47
C PRO A 37 11.02 -30.11 -4.04
N THR A 38 11.27 -29.21 -4.98
CA THR A 38 11.03 -27.79 -4.78
C THR A 38 9.54 -27.60 -4.57
N PRO A 39 9.09 -26.97 -3.47
CA PRO A 39 7.67 -26.73 -3.26
C PRO A 39 7.11 -25.89 -4.41
N THR A 40 6.02 -26.37 -5.02
CA THR A 40 5.28 -25.61 -6.03
C THR A 40 4.69 -24.37 -5.37
N PRO A 41 4.91 -23.16 -5.91
CA PRO A 41 4.28 -21.95 -5.38
C PRO A 41 2.76 -22.10 -5.36
N ALA A 42 2.11 -21.67 -4.28
CA ALA A 42 0.66 -21.62 -4.21
C ALA A 42 0.10 -20.72 -5.33
N PRO A 43 -1.14 -20.96 -5.81
CA PRO A 43 -1.82 -20.05 -6.72
C PRO A 43 -1.93 -18.64 -6.15
N ASP A 44 -1.88 -17.62 -7.00
CA ASP A 44 -2.10 -16.23 -6.57
C ASP A 44 -3.60 -15.96 -6.37
N THR A 45 -3.95 -15.07 -5.43
CA THR A 45 -5.35 -14.72 -5.14
C THR A 45 -5.70 -13.41 -5.82
N LEU A 46 -6.24 -13.47 -7.05
CA LEU A 46 -6.59 -12.28 -7.83
C LEU A 46 -7.90 -11.67 -7.32
N ARG A 47 -7.81 -10.82 -6.29
CA ARG A 47 -8.96 -10.19 -5.65
C ARG A 47 -8.58 -8.84 -5.05
N VAL A 48 -9.47 -7.88 -5.22
CA VAL A 48 -9.45 -6.62 -4.46
C VAL A 48 -10.48 -6.71 -3.35
N ASP A 49 -10.03 -6.48 -2.12
CA ASP A 49 -10.85 -6.44 -0.93
C ASP A 49 -11.23 -5.00 -0.57
N LEU A 50 -12.51 -4.77 -0.29
CA LEU A 50 -12.96 -3.55 0.36
C LEU A 50 -12.77 -3.72 1.87
N VAL A 51 -11.80 -3.00 2.44
CA VAL A 51 -11.44 -3.11 3.86
C VAL A 51 -12.43 -2.34 4.73
N THR A 52 -12.69 -1.09 4.38
CA THR A 52 -13.61 -0.21 5.11
C THR A 52 -14.03 0.97 4.24
N THR A 53 -15.10 1.65 4.65
CA THR A 53 -15.60 2.87 4.03
C THR A 53 -15.90 3.93 5.06
N GLY A 54 -16.03 5.17 4.63
CA GLY A 54 -16.52 6.26 5.46
C GLY A 54 -16.72 7.55 4.68
N LEU A 55 -17.07 8.60 5.42
CA LEU A 55 -17.44 9.89 4.86
C LEU A 55 -16.81 11.04 5.65
N GLY A 56 -16.17 11.94 4.91
CA GLY A 56 -15.85 13.28 5.35
C GLY A 56 -16.97 14.22 4.96
N ALA A 57 -17.37 15.12 5.86
CA ALA A 57 -18.39 16.12 5.54
C ALA A 57 -18.13 17.41 6.31
N TYR A 58 -17.99 18.51 5.58
CA TYR A 58 -17.86 19.85 6.15
C TYR A 58 -18.44 20.89 5.19
N MET A 59 -19.31 21.76 5.72
CA MET A 59 -20.11 22.68 4.90
C MET A 59 -20.85 21.89 3.79
N ALA A 60 -20.76 22.35 2.54
CA ALA A 60 -21.38 21.73 1.38
C ALA A 60 -20.53 20.62 0.74
N VAL A 61 -19.36 20.29 1.32
CA VAL A 61 -18.45 19.30 0.74
C VAL A 61 -18.57 17.97 1.45
N VAL A 62 -18.73 16.91 0.66
CA VAL A 62 -18.76 15.52 1.15
C VAL A 62 -17.73 14.72 0.37
N VAL A 63 -16.90 13.97 1.08
CA VAL A 63 -15.85 13.13 0.52
C VAL A 63 -16.06 11.70 0.99
N PRO A 64 -16.62 10.80 0.16
CA PRO A 64 -16.58 9.38 0.44
C PRO A 64 -15.16 8.84 0.32
N VAL A 65 -14.85 7.86 1.15
CA VAL A 65 -13.57 7.17 1.20
C VAL A 65 -13.82 5.67 1.24
N ALA A 66 -13.06 4.91 0.47
CA ALA A 66 -12.95 3.46 0.57
C ALA A 66 -11.48 3.07 0.71
N ILE A 67 -11.19 2.10 1.57
CA ILE A 67 -9.86 1.50 1.66
C ILE A 67 -9.90 0.16 0.93
N LEU A 68 -9.05 0.02 -0.09
CA LEU A 68 -8.90 -1.19 -0.87
C LEU A 68 -7.64 -1.93 -0.45
N HIS A 69 -7.68 -3.26 -0.52
CA HIS A 69 -6.51 -4.12 -0.37
C HIS A 69 -6.39 -5.07 -1.55
N ASN A 70 -5.21 -5.15 -2.17
CA ASN A 70 -4.93 -6.17 -3.16
C ASN A 70 -4.46 -7.46 -2.46
N ALA A 71 -5.32 -8.48 -2.42
CA ALA A 71 -5.02 -9.76 -1.82
C ALA A 71 -4.02 -10.61 -2.62
N ALA A 72 -3.70 -10.20 -3.85
CA ALA A 72 -2.70 -10.88 -4.66
C ALA A 72 -1.30 -10.59 -4.12
N SER A 73 -0.49 -11.64 -4.05
CA SER A 73 0.89 -11.61 -3.53
C SER A 73 1.93 -11.31 -4.60
N ARG A 74 1.56 -11.48 -5.88
CA ARG A 74 2.49 -11.33 -7.02
C ARG A 74 1.94 -10.52 -8.19
N THR A 75 0.62 -10.36 -8.27
CA THR A 75 -0.06 -9.71 -9.39
C THR A 75 -0.64 -8.37 -8.94
N GLY A 76 -0.35 -7.31 -9.68
CA GLY A 76 -1.02 -6.03 -9.47
C GLY A 76 -2.32 -5.96 -10.26
N VAL A 77 -3.12 -4.94 -9.98
CA VAL A 77 -4.34 -4.64 -10.74
C VAL A 77 -4.38 -3.17 -11.09
N SER A 78 -4.60 -2.85 -12.36
CA SER A 78 -4.73 -1.47 -12.85
C SER A 78 -6.15 -1.18 -13.32
N GLY A 79 -6.51 0.11 -13.35
CA GLY A 79 -7.82 0.55 -13.83
C GLY A 79 -8.97 0.27 -12.85
N VAL A 80 -8.68 0.08 -11.56
CA VAL A 80 -9.73 -0.13 -10.55
C VAL A 80 -10.44 1.20 -10.31
N ILE A 81 -11.75 1.23 -10.53
CA ILE A 81 -12.60 2.37 -10.22
C ILE A 81 -13.51 1.98 -9.07
N VAL A 82 -13.65 2.86 -8.08
CA VAL A 82 -14.60 2.67 -6.99
C VAL A 82 -15.84 3.51 -7.24
N HIS A 83 -16.99 2.83 -7.24
CA HIS A 83 -18.29 3.42 -7.37
C HIS A 83 -18.88 3.68 -5.99
N PHE A 84 -19.08 4.95 -5.66
CA PHE A 84 -19.69 5.39 -4.41
C PHE A 84 -21.15 5.75 -4.64
N LEU A 85 -22.02 5.27 -3.76
CA LEU A 85 -23.42 5.67 -3.68
C LEU A 85 -23.71 6.19 -2.27
N PRO A 86 -23.49 7.49 -2.01
CA PRO A 86 -23.85 8.10 -0.74
C PRO A 86 -25.36 8.02 -0.51
N THR A 87 -25.75 7.96 0.75
CA THR A 87 -27.15 7.89 1.20
C THR A 87 -27.44 9.07 2.12
N ARG A 88 -28.54 9.77 1.83
CA ARG A 88 -29.03 10.91 2.60
C ARG A 88 -30.46 10.66 3.04
N ALA A 89 -30.74 10.74 4.34
CA ALA A 89 -32.05 10.45 4.91
C ALA A 89 -32.63 9.12 4.39
N GLY A 90 -31.80 8.08 4.36
CA GLY A 90 -32.13 6.74 3.85
C GLY A 90 -32.33 6.63 2.33
N ARG A 91 -32.03 7.66 1.54
CA ARG A 91 -32.18 7.65 0.07
C ARG A 91 -30.83 7.76 -0.63
N PRO A 92 -30.57 6.95 -1.68
CA PRO A 92 -29.34 7.07 -2.46
C PRO A 92 -29.29 8.41 -3.19
N THR A 93 -28.12 9.02 -3.22
CA THR A 93 -27.84 10.25 -3.98
C THR A 93 -27.30 9.93 -5.38
N THR A 94 -26.80 10.92 -6.09
CA THR A 94 -26.08 10.70 -7.36
C THR A 94 -24.85 9.82 -7.11
N PRO A 95 -24.62 8.79 -7.94
CA PRO A 95 -23.39 8.00 -7.91
C PRO A 95 -22.16 8.86 -8.19
N LEU A 96 -21.03 8.46 -7.63
CA LEU A 96 -19.73 9.08 -7.85
C LEU A 96 -18.70 8.01 -8.15
N ASP A 97 -17.71 8.36 -8.96
CA ASP A 97 -16.61 7.47 -9.30
C ASP A 97 -15.29 8.04 -8.78
N SER A 98 -14.42 7.18 -8.28
CA SER A 98 -13.01 7.55 -8.05
C SER A 98 -12.27 7.71 -9.38
N PRO A 99 -11.11 8.37 -9.37
CA PRO A 99 -10.09 8.13 -10.40
C PRO A 99 -9.79 6.63 -10.51
N ALA A 100 -9.37 6.19 -11.69
CA ALA A 100 -8.89 4.84 -11.88
C ALA A 100 -7.53 4.68 -11.17
N VAL A 101 -7.42 3.68 -10.29
CA VAL A 101 -6.19 3.43 -9.53
C VAL A 101 -5.52 2.13 -9.91
N THR A 102 -4.25 2.04 -9.53
CA THR A 102 -3.43 0.85 -9.59
C THR A 102 -3.12 0.39 -8.18
N LEU A 103 -3.29 -0.91 -7.92
CA LEU A 103 -2.89 -1.54 -6.68
C LEU A 103 -1.78 -2.56 -6.97
N TYR A 104 -0.62 -2.35 -6.38
CA TYR A 104 0.49 -3.28 -6.37
C TYR A 104 0.17 -4.52 -5.50
N PRO A 105 0.92 -5.62 -5.66
CA PRO A 105 0.70 -6.82 -4.85
C PRO A 105 0.76 -6.51 -3.34
N GLY A 106 -0.26 -6.93 -2.59
CA GLY A 106 -0.36 -6.70 -1.14
C GLY A 106 -0.61 -5.25 -0.72
N GLU A 107 -0.76 -4.31 -1.67
CA GLU A 107 -0.94 -2.89 -1.35
C GLU A 107 -2.30 -2.64 -0.69
N THR A 108 -2.32 -1.67 0.23
CA THR A 108 -3.54 -1.11 0.79
C THR A 108 -3.58 0.38 0.46
N LEU A 109 -4.63 0.82 -0.24
CA LEU A 109 -4.76 2.18 -0.74
C LEU A 109 -6.15 2.73 -0.43
N ALA A 110 -6.23 3.93 0.11
CA ALA A 110 -7.48 4.66 0.17
C ALA A 110 -7.78 5.35 -1.16
N VAL A 111 -9.04 5.31 -1.55
CA VAL A 111 -9.56 6.00 -2.73
C VAL A 111 -10.75 6.83 -2.34
N THR A 112 -10.89 7.98 -2.98
CA THR A 112 -11.92 8.96 -2.68
C THR A 112 -12.62 9.43 -3.94
N ALA A 113 -13.76 10.09 -3.76
CA ALA A 113 -14.43 10.86 -4.80
C ALA A 113 -14.78 12.24 -4.24
N ASP A 114 -14.96 13.23 -5.11
CA ASP A 114 -15.47 14.54 -4.70
C ASP A 114 -16.99 14.59 -4.85
N CYS A 115 -17.67 15.06 -3.80
CA CYS A 115 -19.08 15.37 -3.84
C CYS A 115 -19.34 16.78 -3.29
N THR A 116 -18.83 17.77 -4.02
CA THR A 116 -18.99 19.21 -3.76
C THR A 116 -20.39 19.74 -4.13
N ASP A 117 -21.01 19.23 -5.20
CA ASP A 117 -22.26 19.79 -5.74
C ASP A 117 -23.43 18.78 -5.80
N THR A 118 -23.17 17.52 -6.10
CA THR A 118 -24.20 16.48 -6.27
C THR A 118 -24.68 15.90 -4.95
N CYS A 119 -23.84 15.95 -3.92
CA CYS A 119 -24.20 15.67 -2.52
C CYS A 119 -24.51 16.95 -1.76
N ASN A 120 -24.56 18.08 -2.45
CA ASN A 120 -25.08 19.31 -1.89
C ASN A 120 -26.62 19.25 -1.91
N CYS A 121 -27.23 19.96 -0.99
CA CYS A 121 -28.63 20.34 -1.06
C CYS A 121 -28.68 21.79 -0.62
N THR A 122 -29.16 22.65 -1.51
CA THR A 122 -29.47 24.03 -1.18
C THR A 122 -30.62 24.04 -0.16
N GLY A 123 -30.32 24.41 1.09
CA GLY A 123 -31.32 24.51 2.16
C GLY A 123 -30.94 23.79 3.45
N SER A 124 -31.93 23.21 4.13
CA SER A 124 -31.81 22.67 5.49
C SER A 124 -31.53 21.16 5.58
N CYS A 125 -31.24 20.48 4.46
CA CYS A 125 -31.07 19.04 4.51
C CYS A 125 -29.67 18.64 5.01
N SER A 126 -29.60 17.48 5.66
CA SER A 126 -28.37 16.96 6.26
C SER A 126 -27.41 16.43 5.19
N ASN A 127 -26.11 16.46 5.50
CA ASN A 127 -25.10 15.76 4.71
C ASN A 127 -25.41 14.25 4.65
N PRO A 128 -24.91 13.52 3.63
CA PRO A 128 -25.03 12.07 3.57
C PRO A 128 -24.53 11.43 4.87
N GLU A 129 -25.26 10.43 5.34
CA GLU A 129 -25.01 9.75 6.62
C GLU A 129 -24.34 8.38 6.44
N ALA A 130 -24.40 7.82 5.23
CA ALA A 130 -23.82 6.52 4.89
C ALA A 130 -23.37 6.49 3.43
N VAL A 131 -22.52 5.53 3.08
CA VAL A 131 -22.07 5.29 1.71
C VAL A 131 -22.02 3.80 1.42
N THR A 132 -22.64 3.42 0.30
CA THR A 132 -22.50 2.09 -0.27
C THR A 132 -21.40 2.14 -1.32
N VAL A 133 -20.56 1.10 -1.36
CA VAL A 133 -19.39 1.05 -2.24
C VAL A 133 -19.38 -0.24 -3.03
N THR A 134 -19.16 -0.10 -4.34
CA THR A 134 -18.88 -1.22 -5.25
C THR A 134 -17.53 -1.01 -5.89
N VAL A 135 -16.69 -2.05 -5.91
CA VAL A 135 -15.37 -2.01 -6.54
C VAL A 135 -15.51 -2.52 -7.98
N GLY A 136 -15.15 -1.67 -8.95
CA GLY A 136 -15.11 -2.02 -10.36
C GLY A 136 -14.00 -3.02 -10.68
N ALA A 137 -14.17 -3.76 -11.77
CA ALA A 137 -13.14 -4.67 -12.25
C ALA A 137 -11.91 -3.88 -12.76
N GLY A 138 -10.73 -4.41 -12.50
CA GLY A 138 -9.47 -3.93 -13.09
C GLY A 138 -8.81 -4.99 -13.96
N THR A 139 -7.68 -4.63 -14.56
CA THR A 139 -6.85 -5.53 -15.36
C THR A 139 -5.73 -6.10 -14.51
N TRP A 140 -5.75 -7.41 -14.30
CA TRP A 140 -4.71 -8.12 -13.56
C TRP A 140 -3.51 -8.39 -14.44
N ALA A 141 -2.34 -7.91 -14.02
CA ALA A 141 -1.09 -8.14 -14.71
C ALA A 141 0.09 -8.04 -13.72
N PRO A 142 1.26 -8.61 -14.05
CA PRO A 142 2.50 -8.22 -13.39
C PRO A 142 2.72 -6.73 -13.58
N ILE A 143 2.74 -5.96 -12.49
CA ILE A 143 3.03 -4.53 -12.52
C ILE A 143 4.48 -4.35 -12.07
N PRO A 144 5.36 -3.79 -12.92
CA PRO A 144 6.75 -3.56 -12.54
C PRO A 144 6.83 -2.48 -11.45
N GLY A 145 7.73 -2.68 -10.49
CA GLY A 145 8.01 -1.72 -9.43
C GLY A 145 7.29 -2.04 -8.11
N SER A 146 7.09 -1.01 -7.29
CA SER A 146 6.46 -1.09 -5.98
C SER A 146 5.42 0.02 -5.81
N ALA A 147 4.56 -0.15 -4.81
CA ALA A 147 3.64 0.88 -4.34
C ALA A 147 4.35 2.23 -4.15
N ILE A 148 3.59 3.30 -4.33
CA ILE A 148 4.07 4.65 -4.05
C ILE A 148 3.89 4.89 -2.56
N ASP A 149 5.00 4.98 -1.84
CA ASP A 149 4.99 5.08 -0.39
C ASP A 149 4.85 6.53 0.06
N ALA A 150 4.11 6.74 1.15
CA ALA A 150 4.03 8.01 1.86
C ALA A 150 4.63 7.88 3.25
N THR A 151 5.51 8.81 3.62
CA THR A 151 6.19 8.84 4.91
C THR A 151 6.09 10.22 5.55
N GLY A 152 6.36 10.30 6.86
CA GLY A 152 6.38 11.58 7.58
C GLY A 152 5.01 12.29 7.60
N VAL A 153 3.92 11.52 7.68
CA VAL A 153 2.57 12.08 7.64
C VAL A 153 2.32 12.99 8.84
N ASN A 154 1.88 14.21 8.55
CA ASN A 154 1.41 15.17 9.54
C ASN A 154 0.06 15.73 9.10
N PHE A 155 -0.75 16.22 10.04
CA PHE A 155 -2.04 16.82 9.73
C PHE A 155 -2.32 18.00 10.65
N ALA A 156 -2.79 19.09 10.06
CA ALA A 156 -3.08 20.32 10.76
C ALA A 156 -4.46 20.85 10.40
N CYS A 157 -5.12 21.44 11.39
CA CYS A 157 -6.36 22.16 11.15
C CYS A 157 -6.07 23.38 10.26
N LYS A 158 -6.86 23.54 9.20
CA LYS A 158 -6.82 24.70 8.31
C LYS A 158 -7.96 25.67 8.60
N ASN A 159 -9.19 25.16 8.63
CA ASN A 159 -10.39 25.98 8.79
C ASN A 159 -11.52 25.20 9.45
N GLY A 160 -12.21 25.82 10.39
CA GLY A 160 -13.47 25.30 10.92
C GLY A 160 -13.37 24.22 12.00
N CYS A 161 -12.17 23.84 12.45
CA CYS A 161 -11.94 22.63 13.26
C CYS A 161 -12.44 22.66 14.72
N GLY A 162 -13.43 23.50 15.04
CA GLY A 162 -14.15 23.44 16.30
C GLY A 162 -14.82 22.08 16.44
N GLY A 163 -14.47 21.32 17.49
CA GLY A 163 -14.95 19.95 17.66
C GLY A 163 -14.40 18.96 16.61
N GLY A 164 -13.30 19.31 15.93
CA GLY A 164 -12.55 18.45 15.00
C GLY A 164 -13.14 18.29 13.59
N ARG A 165 -14.28 18.93 13.30
CA ARG A 165 -14.90 18.95 11.96
C ARG A 165 -14.35 20.10 11.16
N GLY A 166 -13.96 19.93 9.91
CA GLY A 166 -13.37 21.06 9.19
C GLY A 166 -12.58 20.69 7.96
N GLN A 167 -11.89 21.71 7.45
CA GLN A 167 -10.84 21.56 6.47
C GLN A 167 -9.51 21.37 7.19
N TRP A 168 -8.76 20.38 6.74
CA TRP A 168 -7.46 20.01 7.27
C TRP A 168 -6.46 19.96 6.13
N ASP A 169 -5.19 20.18 6.45
CA ASP A 169 -4.08 19.94 5.53
C ASP A 169 -3.34 18.69 6.02
N VAL A 170 -3.24 17.66 5.17
CA VAL A 170 -2.47 16.44 5.44
C VAL A 170 -1.20 16.49 4.60
N SER A 171 -0.05 16.61 5.24
CA SER A 171 1.25 16.65 4.56
C SER A 171 2.00 15.34 4.71
N ALA A 172 2.76 14.98 3.69
CA ALA A 172 3.59 13.78 3.67
C ALA A 172 4.75 13.97 2.69
N THR A 173 5.72 13.05 2.71
CA THR A 173 6.67 12.85 1.62
C THR A 173 6.29 11.58 0.88
N VAL A 174 5.92 11.73 -0.39
CA VAL A 174 5.51 10.63 -1.27
C VAL A 174 6.67 10.28 -2.19
N GLY A 175 6.91 9.00 -2.47
CA GLY A 175 7.98 8.60 -3.36
C GLY A 175 7.90 7.15 -3.83
N SER A 176 8.55 6.88 -4.96
CA SER A 176 8.77 5.52 -5.44
C SER A 176 10.01 5.52 -6.35
N PRO A 177 10.93 4.57 -6.20
CA PRO A 177 12.14 4.52 -7.03
C PRO A 177 11.85 4.18 -8.51
N GLN A 178 10.66 3.68 -8.85
CA GLN A 178 10.31 3.22 -10.20
C GLN A 178 9.36 4.18 -10.94
N LEU A 179 8.92 5.28 -10.31
CA LEU A 179 8.12 6.29 -10.98
C LEU A 179 8.92 6.97 -12.08
N SER A 180 8.37 7.01 -13.29
CA SER A 180 8.99 7.73 -14.39
C SER A 180 8.67 9.22 -14.32
N GLN A 181 9.57 10.05 -14.82
CA GLN A 181 9.26 11.46 -15.02
C GLN A 181 8.06 11.60 -15.97
N GLY A 182 7.13 12.50 -15.65
CA GLY A 182 5.92 12.74 -16.42
C GLY A 182 4.74 11.83 -16.04
N THR A 183 4.94 10.80 -15.21
CA THR A 183 3.83 9.96 -14.74
C THR A 183 2.83 10.81 -13.96
N ARG A 184 1.54 10.70 -14.28
CA ARG A 184 0.47 11.30 -13.51
C ARG A 184 0.24 10.48 -12.23
N VAL A 185 0.16 11.15 -11.09
CA VAL A 185 -0.04 10.50 -9.79
C VAL A 185 -1.28 11.10 -9.11
N ASP A 186 -2.24 10.26 -8.77
CA ASP A 186 -3.39 10.64 -7.94
C ASP A 186 -3.01 10.50 -6.47
N LEU A 187 -3.33 11.53 -5.68
CA LEU A 187 -3.07 11.59 -4.25
C LEU A 187 -4.38 11.54 -3.47
N PHE A 188 -4.39 10.75 -2.42
CA PHE A 188 -5.54 10.55 -1.55
C PHE A 188 -5.10 10.73 -0.10
N ALA A 189 -5.79 11.60 0.65
CA ALA A 189 -5.67 11.61 2.10
C ALA A 189 -6.91 10.95 2.72
N TRP A 190 -6.71 10.25 3.83
CA TRP A 190 -7.80 9.77 4.68
C TRP A 190 -7.40 9.87 6.14
N CYS A 191 -8.39 10.04 7.00
CA CYS A 191 -8.18 10.14 8.44
C CYS A 191 -9.16 9.25 9.18
N VAL A 192 -8.69 8.71 10.30
CA VAL A 192 -9.48 7.87 11.21
C VAL A 192 -9.52 8.47 12.60
N ASN A 193 -10.63 8.30 13.30
CA ASN A 193 -10.73 8.64 14.73
C ASN A 193 -10.11 7.54 15.61
N ALA A 194 -10.15 7.75 16.93
CA ALA A 194 -9.59 6.82 17.91
C ALA A 194 -10.26 5.43 17.91
N SER A 195 -11.45 5.28 17.32
CA SER A 195 -12.10 3.96 17.15
C SER A 195 -11.72 3.27 15.83
N GLY A 196 -10.84 3.87 15.02
CA GLY A 196 -10.45 3.36 13.71
C GLY A 196 -11.48 3.61 12.60
N ALA A 197 -12.55 4.36 12.87
CA ALA A 197 -13.55 4.70 11.85
C ALA A 197 -13.03 5.85 10.99
N ILE A 198 -13.26 5.76 9.68
CA ILE A 198 -12.93 6.85 8.75
C ILE A 198 -13.83 8.05 9.07
N VAL A 199 -13.19 9.20 9.33
CA VAL A 199 -13.85 10.48 9.60
C VAL A 199 -13.73 11.47 8.45
N GLY A 200 -13.01 11.11 7.39
CA GLY A 200 -12.96 11.86 6.17
C GLY A 200 -11.71 11.63 5.35
N GLY A 201 -11.60 12.40 4.27
CA GLY A 201 -10.52 12.30 3.33
C GLY A 201 -10.44 13.49 2.40
N SER A 202 -9.56 13.41 1.43
CA SER A 202 -9.41 14.46 0.41
C SER A 202 -10.37 14.26 -0.74
N PRO A 203 -10.89 15.34 -1.35
CA PRO A 203 -11.22 15.30 -2.77
C PRO A 203 -10.01 14.71 -3.53
N PRO A 204 -10.22 13.92 -4.59
CA PRO A 204 -9.10 13.38 -5.35
C PRO A 204 -8.27 14.53 -5.89
N ASP A 205 -7.01 14.58 -5.45
CA ASP A 205 -6.05 15.59 -5.89
C ASP A 205 -5.08 14.95 -6.88
N VAL A 206 -4.75 15.67 -7.94
CA VAL A 206 -4.02 15.14 -9.09
C VAL A 206 -2.69 15.83 -9.18
N LEU A 207 -1.61 15.11 -8.89
CA LEU A 207 -0.29 15.54 -9.31
C LEU A 207 -0.15 15.26 -10.82
N THR A 208 -0.25 16.33 -11.60
CA THR A 208 -0.35 16.27 -13.06
C THR A 208 0.89 15.69 -13.74
N SER A 209 2.07 15.81 -13.15
CA SER A 209 3.27 15.15 -13.65
C SER A 209 4.32 14.96 -12.55
N TRP A 210 4.85 13.74 -12.45
CA TRP A 210 5.97 13.41 -11.59
C TRP A 210 7.25 14.10 -12.15
N PRO A 211 7.94 14.95 -11.36
CA PRO A 211 8.93 15.88 -11.89
C PRO A 211 10.29 15.25 -12.23
N GLN A 212 10.60 14.06 -11.73
CA GLN A 212 11.90 13.42 -11.83
C GLN A 212 11.77 11.90 -11.92
N ALA A 213 12.73 11.18 -12.50
CA ALA A 213 12.72 9.72 -12.43
C ALA A 213 13.04 9.27 -11.00
N GLY A 214 12.21 8.39 -10.43
CA GLY A 214 12.29 7.95 -9.06
C GLY A 214 12.09 9.09 -8.06
N GLY A 215 12.69 8.96 -6.87
CA GLY A 215 12.78 10.02 -5.87
C GLY A 215 11.54 10.17 -5.00
N SER A 216 11.47 11.31 -4.31
CA SER A 216 10.38 11.65 -3.41
C SER A 216 10.08 13.15 -3.44
N LEU A 217 8.86 13.51 -3.05
CA LEU A 217 8.35 14.88 -3.05
C LEU A 217 7.53 15.14 -1.79
N PRO A 218 7.69 16.31 -1.15
CA PRO A 218 6.73 16.75 -0.16
C PRO A 218 5.41 17.09 -0.86
N VAL A 219 4.31 16.63 -0.28
CA VAL A 219 2.95 16.92 -0.75
C VAL A 219 2.12 17.44 0.42
N GLN A 220 1.09 18.22 0.08
CA GLN A 220 0.08 18.67 1.02
C GLN A 220 -1.28 18.47 0.37
N VAL A 221 -2.06 17.54 0.92
CA VAL A 221 -3.35 17.12 0.40
C VAL A 221 -4.44 17.65 1.32
N PRO A 222 -5.38 18.48 0.83
CA PRO A 222 -6.47 19.00 1.65
C PRO A 222 -7.46 17.88 2.00
N ALA A 223 -7.93 17.83 3.24
CA ALA A 223 -8.90 16.84 3.71
C ALA A 223 -10.14 17.51 4.33
N ILE A 224 -11.29 16.86 4.15
CA ILE A 224 -12.58 17.27 4.69
C ILE A 224 -13.00 16.26 5.75
N LEU A 225 -13.09 16.70 7.02
CA LEU A 225 -13.34 15.81 8.16
C LEU A 225 -14.67 16.12 8.86
N SER A 226 -15.39 15.07 9.24
CA SER A 226 -16.68 15.11 9.96
C SER A 226 -16.55 14.91 11.48
N ALA A 227 -15.34 14.63 11.97
CA ALA A 227 -15.02 14.44 13.39
C ALA A 227 -13.49 14.57 13.63
N PRO A 228 -13.03 14.73 14.88
CA PRO A 228 -11.61 14.86 15.18
C PRO A 228 -10.81 13.65 14.71
N PRO A 229 -9.73 13.83 13.92
CA PRO A 229 -8.84 12.76 13.53
C PRO A 229 -7.93 12.37 14.71
N SER A 230 -7.64 11.08 14.82
CA SER A 230 -6.55 10.55 15.66
C SER A 230 -5.28 10.29 14.87
N SER A 231 -5.44 9.93 13.60
CA SER A 231 -4.37 9.79 12.63
C SER A 231 -4.90 10.07 11.23
N CYS A 232 -3.98 10.45 10.34
CA CYS A 232 -4.22 10.58 8.92
C CYS A 232 -3.11 9.86 8.16
N GLN A 233 -3.41 9.51 6.91
CA GLN A 233 -2.48 8.86 5.99
C GLN A 233 -2.63 9.50 4.61
N VAL A 234 -1.58 9.36 3.79
CA VAL A 234 -1.59 9.73 2.37
C VAL A 234 -1.30 8.47 1.58
N GLY A 235 -2.03 8.29 0.49
CA GLY A 235 -1.87 7.22 -0.47
C GLY A 235 -1.71 7.83 -1.85
N ALA A 236 -1.03 7.11 -2.72
CA ALA A 236 -0.73 7.58 -4.06
C ALA A 236 -0.86 6.44 -5.06
N SER A 237 -1.44 6.74 -6.22
CA SER A 237 -1.55 5.78 -7.32
C SER A 237 -1.03 6.40 -8.60
N ALA A 238 -0.25 5.64 -9.37
CA ALA A 238 0.06 6.02 -10.74
C ALA A 238 -1.20 5.84 -11.60
N ALA A 239 -1.53 6.88 -12.36
CA ALA A 239 -2.56 6.81 -13.38
C ALA A 239 -1.94 6.24 -14.67
N PHE A 240 -2.60 5.26 -15.28
CA PHE A 240 -2.21 4.63 -16.55
C PHE A 240 -3.22 4.94 -17.64
#